data_AF-A0A3R8L0K2-F1
#
_entry.id   AF-A0A3R8L0K2-F1
#
_cell.length_a   1.000
_cell.length_b   1.000
_cell.length_c   1.000
_cell.angle_alpha   90.00
_cell.angle_beta   90.00
_cell.angle_gamma   90.00
#
_symmetry.space_group_name_H-M   'P 1'
#
loop_
_entity.id
_entity.type
_entity.pdbx_description
1 polymer ?
#
loop_
_entity_poly.entity_id
_entity_poly.type
_entity_poly.pdbx_seq_one_letter_code
_entity_poly.pdbx_strand_id
1 'polypeptide(L)'
;MAEDKYVRIAHAIYDHVGGPQNIAKLIHCMTRVRMTIRDDSLVDMDGLKAIDGVMGVVQEDTLQVIVGPGTVDKVAEEMVKEVGVGLGEPFPDPSTFTTKNDSTTKSEHQRDKEMVEAKAKKVHAAQKAKIKQTPMRKILSAISSIFIPLIPVFVGAGLISGIAAILSNMMVAGDIGKNWTDFINVLKVINGGLFSYLVIYVGINSATVFGATAGLGGVIGAVTLLTGVTPQAPIHNIFNGQALSAGQGGIIGVIFAVWVLSLVEKWLHKVVPDSIDIIVTPTIALLVIGIFTIFIVMPIAGVISTGLVGGIEWVLNVGGAFSGFVLGLFFLPMVMFGLHQILTPIHIEMINKLGMTPLLPILAMAGAGQVGAAIALWLRCRNNRQLTNMIKGALPVGILGIGEPLIYGVTLPLGRPFITACIGGGIGGAVIGGLGNIGAIAIGPSGVALIPLINNGHWMGYVLGLLAAYAGGFVATYFFGVPASAKIAKDKEGHEIATAA
;
A
#
# COMPACT_ATOMS: atom_id res chain seq x y z
N MET A 1 9.18 41.34 0.53
CA MET A 1 10.13 40.23 0.24
C MET A 1 9.93 39.89 -1.22
N ALA A 2 10.99 39.89 -2.02
CA ALA A 2 10.87 39.55 -3.44
C ALA A 2 10.38 38.11 -3.57
N GLU A 3 9.34 37.89 -4.37
CA GLU A 3 8.81 36.56 -4.67
C GLU A 3 9.90 35.75 -5.39
N ASP A 4 10.07 34.47 -5.00
CA ASP A 4 11.06 33.60 -5.62
C ASP A 4 10.79 33.49 -7.13
N LYS A 5 11.81 33.73 -7.96
CA LYS A 5 11.72 33.74 -9.42
C LYS A 5 11.04 32.46 -9.94
N TYR A 6 11.28 31.31 -9.31
CA TYR A 6 10.71 30.03 -9.75
C TYR A 6 9.21 29.93 -9.48
N VAL A 7 8.76 30.40 -8.31
CA VAL A 7 7.34 30.47 -7.94
C VAL A 7 6.58 31.41 -8.87
N ARG A 8 7.17 32.58 -9.16
CA ARG A 8 6.60 33.54 -10.12
C ARG A 8 6.40 32.92 -11.50
N ILE A 9 7.39 32.18 -12.02
CA ILE A 9 7.28 31.52 -13.33
C ILE A 9 6.24 30.39 -13.29
N ALA A 10 6.20 29.60 -12.22
CA ALA A 10 5.22 28.52 -12.05
C ALA A 10 3.77 29.04 -12.06
N HIS A 11 3.48 30.08 -11.28
CA HIS A 11 2.15 30.70 -11.25
C HIS A 11 1.78 31.33 -12.60
N ALA A 12 2.72 32.05 -13.23
CA ALA A 12 2.47 32.64 -14.55
C ALA A 12 2.16 31.56 -15.60
N ILE A 13 2.82 30.41 -15.55
CA ILE A 13 2.47 29.28 -16.43
C ILE A 13 1.04 28.80 -16.14
N TYR A 14 0.64 28.67 -14.87
CA TYR A 14 -0.74 28.28 -14.53
C TYR A 14 -1.80 29.23 -15.06
N ASP A 15 -1.57 30.53 -14.93
CA ASP A 15 -2.50 31.55 -15.40
C ASP A 15 -2.77 31.44 -16.91
N HIS A 16 -1.74 31.12 -17.69
CA HIS A 16 -1.84 31.03 -19.15
C HIS A 16 -2.16 29.61 -19.69
N VAL A 17 -2.26 28.59 -18.84
CA VAL A 17 -2.74 27.25 -19.26
C VAL A 17 -4.14 26.92 -18.78
N GLY A 18 -4.89 27.90 -18.24
CA GLY A 18 -6.24 27.65 -17.70
C GLY A 18 -6.25 27.04 -16.30
N GLY A 19 -5.16 27.20 -15.55
CA GLY A 19 -4.99 26.75 -14.18
C GLY A 19 -4.47 25.32 -14.01
N PRO A 20 -4.07 24.93 -12.79
CA PRO A 20 -3.56 23.59 -12.50
C PRO A 20 -4.53 22.45 -12.85
N GLN A 21 -5.84 22.72 -12.78
CA GLN A 21 -6.89 21.78 -13.16
C GLN A 21 -6.86 21.42 -14.64
N ASN A 22 -6.28 22.23 -15.52
CA ASN A 22 -6.22 21.94 -16.95
C ASN A 22 -5.02 21.06 -17.33
N ILE A 23 -4.13 20.77 -16.38
CA ILE A 23 -2.98 19.88 -16.60
C ILE A 23 -3.36 18.46 -16.17
N ALA A 24 -3.15 17.47 -17.03
CA ALA A 24 -3.33 16.06 -16.72
C ALA A 24 -2.08 15.42 -16.12
N LYS A 25 -0.90 15.82 -16.61
CA LYS A 25 0.39 15.29 -16.17
C LYS A 25 1.49 16.31 -16.49
N LEU A 26 2.48 16.41 -15.60
CA LEU A 26 3.64 17.27 -15.77
C LEU A 26 4.93 16.47 -15.62
N ILE A 27 5.83 16.60 -16.59
CA ILE A 27 7.21 16.11 -16.54
C ILE A 27 8.14 17.22 -17.01
N HIS A 28 9.44 17.04 -16.89
CA HIS A 28 10.41 17.92 -17.53
C HIS A 28 11.54 17.14 -18.19
N CYS A 29 12.24 17.79 -19.11
CA CYS A 29 13.53 17.34 -19.62
C CYS A 29 14.60 18.38 -19.28
N MET A 30 15.76 18.33 -19.95
CA MET A 30 16.92 19.17 -19.65
C MET A 30 16.65 20.68 -19.72
N THR A 31 15.66 21.14 -20.52
CA THR A 31 15.39 22.59 -20.69
C THR A 31 13.91 22.97 -20.75
N ARG A 32 13.00 21.99 -20.70
CA ARG A 32 11.56 22.19 -20.96
C ARG A 32 10.68 21.57 -19.89
N VAL A 33 9.68 22.31 -19.43
CA VAL A 33 8.54 21.78 -18.70
C VAL A 33 7.55 21.26 -19.73
N ARG A 34 7.11 20.01 -19.60
CA ARG A 34 6.17 19.36 -20.51
C ARG A 34 4.88 19.03 -19.79
N MET A 35 3.77 19.53 -20.33
CA MET A 35 2.44 19.40 -19.74
C MET A 35 1.53 18.70 -20.73
N THR A 36 0.89 17.62 -20.29
CA THR A 36 -0.25 17.05 -20.99
C THR A 36 -1.46 17.89 -20.60
N ILE A 37 -2.04 18.63 -21.56
CA ILE A 37 -3.18 19.51 -21.33
C ILE A 37 -4.48 18.74 -21.54
N ARG A 38 -5.50 19.04 -20.73
CA ARG A 38 -6.83 18.41 -20.81
C ARG A 38 -7.71 19.11 -21.85
N ASP A 39 -7.66 20.44 -21.88
CA ASP A 39 -8.39 21.29 -22.82
C ASP A 39 -7.45 22.37 -23.40
N ASP A 40 -7.01 22.17 -24.65
CA ASP A 40 -6.12 23.10 -25.34
C ASP A 40 -6.78 24.46 -25.63
N SER A 41 -8.11 24.57 -25.58
CA SER A 41 -8.81 25.84 -25.85
C SER A 41 -8.60 26.89 -24.75
N LEU A 42 -8.17 26.45 -23.56
CA LEU A 42 -7.88 27.32 -22.42
C LEU A 42 -6.40 27.78 -22.36
N VAL A 43 -5.58 27.36 -23.33
CA VAL A 43 -4.16 27.69 -23.37
C VAL A 43 -3.92 28.98 -24.15
N ASP A 44 -3.33 29.96 -23.47
CA ASP A 44 -2.87 31.22 -24.05
C ASP A 44 -1.38 31.12 -24.45
N MET A 45 -1.15 30.73 -25.71
CA MET A 45 0.19 30.52 -26.26
C MET A 45 1.02 31.81 -26.35
N ASP A 46 0.38 32.96 -26.53
CA ASP A 46 1.07 34.23 -26.65
C ASP A 46 1.40 34.79 -25.26
N GLY A 47 0.49 34.61 -24.29
CA GLY A 47 0.75 34.88 -22.89
C GLY A 47 1.91 34.06 -22.32
N LEU A 48 1.98 32.75 -22.61
CA LEU A 48 3.10 31.90 -22.19
C LEU A 48 4.46 32.37 -22.72
N LYS A 49 4.52 32.90 -23.94
CA LYS A 49 5.77 33.45 -24.53
C LYS A 49 6.18 34.78 -23.90
N ALA A 50 5.21 35.53 -23.34
CA ALA A 50 5.45 36.84 -22.72
C ALA A 50 5.95 36.74 -21.26
N ILE A 51 5.97 35.55 -20.67
CA ILE A 51 6.45 35.32 -19.30
C ILE A 51 7.96 35.59 -19.21
N ASP A 52 8.36 36.50 -18.30
CA ASP A 52 9.76 36.81 -18.01
C ASP A 52 10.51 35.59 -17.45
N GLY A 53 11.37 34.99 -18.28
CA GLY A 53 12.10 33.75 -18.01
C GLY A 53 11.74 32.57 -18.93
N VAL A 54 10.71 32.71 -19.76
CA VAL A 54 10.37 31.74 -20.81
C VAL A 54 11.09 32.12 -22.11
N MET A 55 11.82 31.16 -22.69
CA MET A 55 12.60 31.32 -23.92
C MET A 55 11.82 30.90 -25.17
N GLY A 56 10.73 30.15 -24.99
CA GLY A 56 9.88 29.68 -26.08
C GLY A 56 8.82 28.71 -25.59
N VAL A 57 7.79 28.51 -26.42
CA VAL A 57 6.67 27.60 -26.16
C VAL A 57 6.41 26.81 -27.43
N VAL A 58 6.30 25.50 -27.31
CA VAL A 58 6.09 24.59 -28.43
C VAL A 58 4.94 23.65 -28.09
N GLN A 59 3.99 23.50 -29.02
CA GLN A 59 2.94 22.48 -28.94
C GLN A 59 3.30 21.31 -29.87
N GLU A 60 3.57 20.14 -29.29
CA GLU A 60 3.73 18.85 -29.98
C GLU A 60 2.74 17.85 -29.37
N ASP A 61 3.15 16.62 -29.03
CA ASP A 61 2.35 15.66 -28.26
C ASP A 61 2.00 16.16 -26.83
N THR A 62 2.73 17.17 -26.35
CA THR A 62 2.51 17.86 -25.07
C THR A 62 2.83 19.34 -25.25
N LEU A 63 2.24 20.20 -24.42
CA LEU A 63 2.60 21.62 -24.33
C LEU A 63 3.96 21.74 -23.64
N GLN A 64 4.94 22.33 -24.32
CA GLN A 64 6.32 22.45 -23.83
C GLN A 64 6.70 23.91 -23.62
N VAL A 65 7.03 24.28 -22.39
CA VAL A 65 7.53 25.62 -22.04
C VAL A 65 9.04 25.55 -21.79
N ILE A 66 9.81 26.30 -22.58
CA ILE A 66 11.27 26.31 -22.56
C ILE A 66 11.72 27.37 -21.54
N VAL A 67 12.30 26.94 -20.42
CA VAL A 67 12.79 27.84 -19.34
C VAL A 67 14.30 27.72 -19.09
N GLY A 68 14.96 26.82 -19.82
CA GLY A 68 16.41 26.65 -19.81
C GLY A 68 16.96 25.65 -18.76
N PRO A 69 18.22 25.21 -18.91
CA PRO A 69 18.82 24.20 -18.05
C PRO A 69 19.00 24.70 -16.61
N GLY A 70 18.75 23.84 -15.63
CA GLY A 70 18.84 24.14 -14.19
C GLY A 70 17.70 25.00 -13.62
N THR A 71 16.96 25.74 -14.45
CA THR A 71 15.73 26.45 -14.04
C THR A 71 14.51 25.54 -14.15
N VAL A 72 14.50 24.65 -15.15
CA VAL A 72 13.39 23.74 -15.44
C VAL A 72 13.00 22.84 -14.26
N ASP A 73 13.97 22.25 -13.57
CA ASP A 73 13.71 21.33 -12.46
C ASP A 73 12.97 22.06 -11.32
N LYS A 74 13.42 23.28 -10.99
CA LYS A 74 12.85 24.08 -9.90
C LYS A 74 11.44 24.59 -10.22
N VAL A 75 11.19 24.99 -11.46
CA VAL A 75 9.86 25.41 -11.91
C VAL A 75 8.90 24.22 -11.91
N ALA A 76 9.33 23.06 -12.43
CA ALA A 76 8.53 21.84 -12.46
C ALA A 76 8.19 21.36 -11.04
N GLU A 77 9.17 21.40 -10.13
CA GLU A 77 9.01 21.04 -8.72
C GLU A 77 8.01 21.95 -8.00
N GLU A 78 8.08 23.28 -8.18
CA GLU A 78 7.11 24.18 -7.53
C GLU A 78 5.69 23.99 -8.08
N MET A 79 5.53 23.76 -9.37
CA MET A 79 4.23 23.45 -9.97
C MET A 79 3.61 22.18 -9.35
N VAL A 80 4.33 21.05 -9.31
CA VAL A 80 3.75 19.82 -8.76
C VAL A 80 3.56 19.88 -7.24
N LYS A 81 4.40 20.63 -6.53
CA LYS A 81 4.31 20.84 -5.09
C LYS A 81 3.07 21.66 -4.69
N GLU A 82 2.67 22.64 -5.49
CA GLU A 82 1.46 23.44 -5.24
C GLU A 82 0.18 22.59 -5.26
N VAL A 83 0.12 21.60 -6.15
CA VAL A 83 -1.00 20.66 -6.26
C VAL A 83 -0.84 19.38 -5.41
N GLY A 84 0.31 19.22 -4.75
CA GLY A 84 0.59 18.11 -3.84
C GLY A 84 0.82 16.75 -4.52
N VAL A 85 1.33 16.74 -5.75
CA VAL A 85 1.68 15.51 -6.51
C VAL A 85 3.18 15.46 -6.82
N GLY A 86 3.68 14.27 -7.17
CA GLY A 86 5.05 14.10 -7.67
C GLY A 86 5.18 14.36 -9.17
N LEU A 87 6.42 14.59 -9.65
CA LEU A 87 6.70 14.66 -11.09
C LEU A 87 6.31 13.37 -11.80
N GLY A 88 5.57 13.49 -12.89
CA GLY A 88 5.08 12.36 -13.68
C GLY A 88 3.85 11.66 -13.11
N GLU A 89 3.37 12.04 -11.93
CA GLU A 89 2.09 11.58 -11.40
C GLU A 89 0.91 12.30 -12.08
N PRO A 90 -0.27 11.66 -12.16
CA PRO A 90 -1.48 12.33 -12.65
C PRO A 90 -1.85 13.49 -11.74
N PHE A 91 -2.11 14.65 -12.34
CA PHE A 91 -2.66 15.79 -11.61
C PHE A 91 -4.09 15.46 -11.12
N PRO A 92 -4.55 16.05 -10.00
CA PRO A 92 -5.88 15.80 -9.48
C PRO A 92 -6.96 16.06 -10.54
N ASP A 93 -8.08 15.34 -10.43
CA ASP A 93 -9.22 15.51 -11.34
C ASP A 93 -9.77 16.95 -11.24
N PRO A 94 -10.19 17.61 -12.34
CA PRO A 94 -10.76 18.96 -12.28
C PRO A 94 -11.89 19.13 -11.25
N SER A 95 -12.67 18.06 -11.00
CA SER A 95 -13.74 18.04 -9.98
C SER A 95 -13.23 18.19 -8.54
N THR A 96 -11.94 17.96 -8.30
CA THR A 96 -11.29 18.15 -7.00
C THR A 96 -10.76 19.57 -6.79
N PHE A 97 -10.62 20.36 -7.86
CA PHE A 97 -10.28 21.78 -7.84
C PHE A 97 -11.55 22.64 -7.70
N THR A 98 -12.35 22.41 -6.67
CA THR A 98 -13.52 23.26 -6.41
C THR A 98 -13.14 24.44 -5.51
N THR A 99 -13.33 25.65 -6.05
CA THR A 99 -13.49 26.87 -5.27
C THR A 99 -14.55 26.66 -4.20
N LYS A 100 -14.27 27.12 -2.97
CA LYS A 100 -15.23 27.22 -1.86
C LYS A 100 -16.56 27.81 -2.36
N ASN A 101 -17.55 26.95 -2.61
CA ASN A 101 -18.99 27.18 -2.58
C ASN A 101 -19.64 26.21 -3.55
N ASP A 102 -19.91 24.97 -3.11
CA ASP A 102 -21.12 24.31 -3.59
C ASP A 102 -21.68 23.35 -2.54
N SER A 103 -22.79 23.78 -1.96
CA SER A 103 -23.60 23.03 -1.02
C SER A 103 -24.58 22.15 -1.80
N THR A 104 -24.09 21.03 -2.34
CA THR A 104 -24.97 19.89 -2.60
C THR A 104 -25.14 19.12 -1.30
N THR A 105 -26.40 18.91 -0.89
CA THR A 105 -26.79 18.28 0.38
C THR A 105 -26.28 16.84 0.44
N LYS A 106 -25.03 16.67 0.88
CA LYS A 106 -24.41 15.35 1.07
C LYS A 106 -25.27 14.51 2.01
N SER A 107 -25.50 13.24 1.65
CA SER A 107 -26.21 12.30 2.52
C SER A 107 -25.57 12.28 3.92
N GLU A 108 -26.35 12.00 4.96
CA GLU A 108 -25.82 11.91 6.34
C GLU A 108 -24.61 10.98 6.43
N HIS A 109 -24.68 9.83 5.75
CA HIS A 109 -23.58 8.88 5.72
C HIS A 109 -22.31 9.45 5.08
N GLN A 110 -22.44 10.22 4.00
CA GLN A 110 -21.30 10.80 3.30
C GLN A 110 -20.63 11.90 4.13
N ARG A 111 -21.41 12.68 4.88
CA ARG A 111 -20.88 13.63 5.86
C ARG A 111 -20.13 12.94 7.00
N ASP A 112 -20.72 11.88 7.56
CA ASP A 112 -20.11 11.08 8.63
C ASP A 112 -18.79 10.43 8.19
N LYS A 113 -18.76 9.90 6.96
CA LYS A 113 -17.55 9.35 6.33
C LYS A 113 -16.45 10.40 6.17
N GLU A 114 -16.77 11.55 5.59
CA GLU A 114 -15.78 12.64 5.39
C GLU A 114 -15.24 13.16 6.73
N MET A 115 -16.10 13.30 7.74
CA MET A 115 -15.68 13.72 9.08
C MET A 115 -14.66 12.74 9.68
N VAL A 116 -14.93 11.44 9.60
CA VAL A 116 -14.02 10.44 10.17
C VAL A 116 -12.72 10.33 9.38
N GLU A 117 -12.76 10.43 8.05
CA GLU A 117 -11.56 10.45 7.20
C GLU A 117 -10.69 11.68 7.46
N ALA A 118 -11.28 12.87 7.58
CA ALA A 118 -10.56 14.09 7.88
C ALA A 118 -9.88 14.01 9.26
N LYS A 119 -10.58 13.49 10.27
CA LYS A 119 -10.00 13.27 11.60
C LYS A 119 -8.90 12.21 11.57
N ALA A 120 -9.13 11.10 10.87
CA ALA A 120 -8.16 10.02 10.72
C ALA A 120 -6.85 10.52 10.10
N LYS A 121 -6.94 11.30 9.01
CA LYS A 121 -5.78 11.95 8.37
C LYS A 121 -5.02 12.86 9.33
N LYS A 122 -5.72 13.73 10.08
CA LYS A 122 -5.11 14.63 11.07
C LYS A 122 -4.38 13.85 12.19
N VAL A 123 -5.04 12.86 12.77
CA VAL A 123 -4.48 12.04 13.86
C VAL A 123 -3.30 11.22 13.35
N HIS A 124 -3.41 10.61 12.18
CA HIS A 124 -2.31 9.86 11.56
C HIS A 124 -1.08 10.75 11.33
N ALA A 125 -1.27 11.95 10.75
CA ALA A 125 -0.18 12.90 10.54
C ALA A 125 0.48 13.34 11.87
N ALA A 126 -0.32 13.64 12.90
CA ALA A 126 0.18 14.01 14.22
C ALA A 126 0.96 12.87 14.89
N GLN A 127 0.51 11.61 14.75
CA GLN A 127 1.25 10.46 15.26
C GLN A 127 2.54 10.24 14.49
N LYS A 128 2.51 10.34 13.16
CA LYS A 128 3.70 10.22 12.31
C LYS A 128 4.78 11.24 12.70
N ALA A 129 4.39 12.47 13.01
CA ALA A 129 5.29 13.55 13.44
C ALA A 129 5.95 13.30 14.81
N LYS A 130 5.28 12.61 15.73
CA LYS A 130 5.82 12.32 17.08
C LYS A 130 6.88 11.22 17.10
N ILE A 131 6.91 10.36 16.08
CA ILE A 131 7.78 9.18 16.10
C ILE A 131 9.17 9.55 15.57
N LYS A 132 10.22 9.28 16.35
CA LYS A 132 11.63 9.52 15.97
C LYS A 132 12.05 8.68 14.76
N GLN A 133 12.90 9.24 13.90
CA GLN A 133 13.46 8.58 12.72
C GLN A 133 14.80 7.90 13.06
N THR A 134 14.73 6.67 13.58
CA THR A 134 15.92 5.85 13.85
C THR A 134 16.42 5.15 12.56
N PRO A 135 17.69 4.72 12.49
CA PRO A 135 18.22 3.99 11.32
C PRO A 135 17.39 2.75 10.97
N MET A 136 17.02 1.95 11.98
CA MET A 136 16.14 0.78 11.80
C MET A 136 14.81 1.17 11.15
N ARG A 137 14.20 2.27 11.60
CA ARG A 137 12.94 2.74 11.04
C ARG A 137 13.07 3.23 9.60
N LYS A 138 14.20 3.82 9.23
CA LYS A 138 14.47 4.18 7.83
C LYS A 138 14.47 2.93 6.94
N ILE A 139 15.08 1.84 7.39
CA ILE A 139 15.08 0.55 6.68
C ILE A 139 13.65 0.01 6.57
N LEU A 140 12.92 -0.07 7.68
CA LEU A 140 11.54 -0.55 7.68
C LEU A 140 10.63 0.29 6.76
N SER A 141 10.78 1.62 6.80
CA SER A 141 10.04 2.55 5.95
C SER A 141 10.39 2.40 4.47
N ALA A 142 11.66 2.15 4.15
CA ALA A 142 12.08 1.87 2.77
C ALA A 142 11.38 0.61 2.26
N ILE A 143 11.36 -0.48 3.05
CA ILE A 143 10.65 -1.71 2.69
C ILE A 143 9.16 -1.44 2.49
N SER A 144 8.50 -0.75 3.42
CA SER A 144 7.07 -0.40 3.26
C SER A 144 6.81 0.41 1.99
N SER A 145 7.71 1.35 1.64
CA SER A 145 7.56 2.21 0.46
C SER A 145 7.62 1.44 -0.85
N ILE A 146 8.29 0.29 -0.90
CA ILE A 146 8.33 -0.59 -2.07
C ILE A 146 6.93 -1.16 -2.39
N PHE A 147 6.12 -1.43 -1.36
CA PHE A 147 4.81 -2.08 -1.51
C PHE A 147 3.62 -1.13 -1.52
N ILE A 148 3.76 0.12 -1.04
CA ILE A 148 2.68 1.10 -1.04
C ILE A 148 2.05 1.27 -2.44
N PRO A 149 2.82 1.44 -3.53
CA PRO A 149 2.24 1.56 -4.88
C PRO A 149 1.46 0.33 -5.35
N LEU A 150 1.69 -0.84 -4.72
CA LEU A 150 1.05 -2.10 -5.07
C LEU A 150 -0.25 -2.36 -4.29
N ILE A 151 -0.53 -1.59 -3.23
CA ILE A 151 -1.74 -1.76 -2.39
C ILE A 151 -3.02 -1.78 -3.22
N PRO A 152 -3.30 -0.82 -4.13
CA PRO A 152 -4.53 -0.83 -4.92
C PRO A 152 -4.66 -2.10 -5.78
N VAL A 153 -3.55 -2.59 -6.31
CA VAL A 153 -3.51 -3.77 -7.17
C VAL A 153 -3.73 -5.04 -6.35
N PHE A 154 -3.18 -5.14 -5.13
CA PHE A 154 -3.48 -6.24 -4.21
C PHE A 154 -4.96 -6.27 -3.82
N VAL A 155 -5.56 -5.11 -3.53
CA VAL A 155 -7.01 -5.03 -3.22
C VAL A 155 -7.84 -5.52 -4.40
N GLY A 156 -7.58 -5.00 -5.61
CA GLY A 156 -8.30 -5.41 -6.82
C GLY A 156 -8.14 -6.89 -7.14
N ALA A 157 -6.89 -7.39 -7.19
CA ALA A 157 -6.59 -8.78 -7.49
C ALA A 157 -7.16 -9.75 -6.43
N GLY A 158 -7.08 -9.38 -5.15
CA GLY A 158 -7.66 -10.14 -4.04
C GLY A 158 -9.19 -10.24 -4.14
N LEU A 159 -9.89 -9.14 -4.40
CA LEU A 159 -11.35 -9.16 -4.56
C LEU A 159 -11.79 -9.98 -5.78
N ILE A 160 -11.10 -9.84 -6.91
CA ILE A 160 -11.35 -10.65 -8.12
C ILE A 160 -11.13 -12.14 -7.84
N SER A 161 -10.05 -12.48 -7.11
CA SER A 161 -9.81 -13.87 -6.68
C SER A 161 -10.90 -14.39 -5.77
N GLY A 162 -11.42 -13.57 -4.87
CA GLY A 162 -12.52 -13.93 -3.99
C GLY A 162 -13.79 -14.25 -4.75
N ILE A 163 -14.14 -13.42 -5.74
CA ILE A 163 -15.26 -13.68 -6.65
C ILE A 163 -15.04 -14.97 -7.43
N ALA A 164 -13.84 -15.16 -8.01
CA ALA A 164 -13.49 -16.38 -8.74
C ALA A 164 -13.59 -17.62 -7.85
N ALA A 165 -13.16 -17.54 -6.59
CA ALA A 165 -13.23 -18.63 -5.62
C ALA A 165 -14.69 -18.99 -5.28
N ILE A 166 -15.55 -18.00 -5.03
CA ILE A 166 -16.98 -18.22 -4.79
C ILE A 166 -17.63 -18.91 -5.98
N LEU A 167 -17.43 -18.39 -7.19
CA LEU A 167 -18.00 -18.98 -8.41
C LEU A 167 -17.46 -20.38 -8.65
N SER A 168 -16.16 -20.62 -8.42
CA SER A 168 -15.57 -21.96 -8.51
C SER A 168 -16.21 -22.92 -7.53
N ASN A 169 -16.49 -22.49 -6.30
CA ASN A 169 -17.14 -23.32 -5.29
C ASN A 169 -18.61 -23.61 -5.63
N MET A 170 -19.37 -22.62 -6.11
CA MET A 170 -20.75 -22.81 -6.59
C MET A 170 -20.79 -23.80 -7.76
N MET A 171 -19.79 -23.75 -8.65
CA MET A 171 -19.70 -24.69 -9.78
C MET A 171 -19.41 -26.11 -9.31
N VAL A 172 -18.56 -26.28 -8.29
CA VAL A 172 -18.28 -27.59 -7.68
C VAL A 172 -19.50 -28.12 -6.91
N ALA A 173 -20.26 -27.24 -6.24
CA ALA A 173 -21.48 -27.58 -5.52
C ALA A 173 -22.66 -27.92 -6.45
N GLY A 174 -22.57 -27.57 -7.73
CA GLY A 174 -23.62 -27.80 -8.73
C GLY A 174 -24.67 -26.68 -8.81
N ASP A 175 -24.48 -25.56 -8.08
CA ASP A 175 -25.37 -24.39 -8.11
C ASP A 175 -25.29 -23.64 -9.45
N ILE A 176 -24.13 -23.69 -10.12
CA ILE A 176 -23.92 -23.13 -11.46
C ILE A 176 -23.33 -24.17 -12.42
N GLY A 177 -23.68 -24.05 -13.71
CA GLY A 177 -23.23 -24.97 -14.75
C GLY A 177 -21.79 -24.76 -15.22
N LYS A 178 -21.24 -25.76 -15.94
CA LYS A 178 -19.89 -25.72 -16.52
C LYS A 178 -19.66 -24.59 -17.54
N ASN A 179 -20.73 -23.99 -18.07
CA ASN A 179 -20.67 -22.82 -18.94
C ASN A 179 -20.01 -21.59 -18.28
N TRP A 180 -19.88 -21.56 -16.95
CA TRP A 180 -19.15 -20.52 -16.23
C TRP A 180 -17.62 -20.72 -16.20
N THR A 181 -17.11 -21.86 -16.67
CA THR A 181 -15.69 -22.21 -16.57
C THR A 181 -14.79 -21.14 -17.20
N ASP A 182 -15.10 -20.69 -18.41
CA ASP A 182 -14.27 -19.70 -19.11
C ASP A 182 -14.29 -18.35 -18.39
N PHE A 183 -15.44 -17.92 -17.87
CA PHE A 183 -15.54 -16.70 -17.08
C PHE A 183 -14.69 -16.79 -15.79
N ILE A 184 -14.77 -17.90 -15.06
CA ILE A 184 -13.95 -18.14 -13.87
C ILE A 184 -12.46 -18.13 -14.23
N ASN A 185 -12.08 -18.74 -15.35
CA ASN A 185 -10.70 -18.76 -15.82
C ASN A 185 -10.21 -17.36 -16.20
N VAL A 186 -11.04 -16.52 -16.83
CA VAL A 186 -10.70 -15.11 -17.08
C VAL A 186 -10.41 -14.37 -15.77
N LEU A 187 -11.24 -14.55 -14.73
CA LEU A 187 -10.98 -13.94 -13.42
C LEU A 187 -9.66 -14.44 -12.79
N LYS A 188 -9.36 -15.74 -12.92
CA LYS A 188 -8.09 -16.33 -12.46
C LYS A 188 -6.89 -15.78 -13.24
N VAL A 189 -7.02 -15.55 -14.54
CA VAL A 189 -5.97 -14.92 -15.38
C VAL A 189 -5.72 -13.48 -14.93
N ILE A 190 -6.78 -12.70 -14.69
CA ILE A 190 -6.66 -11.31 -14.18
C ILE A 190 -5.94 -11.30 -12.82
N ASN A 191 -6.30 -12.22 -11.91
CA ASN A 191 -5.61 -12.36 -10.63
C ASN A 191 -4.13 -12.75 -10.82
N GLY A 192 -3.87 -13.76 -11.66
CA GLY A 192 -2.54 -14.30 -11.93
C GLY A 192 -1.59 -13.27 -12.53
N GLY A 193 -2.10 -12.27 -13.28
CA GLY A 193 -1.29 -11.18 -13.85
C GLY A 193 -0.46 -10.42 -12.81
N LEU A 194 -1.01 -10.09 -11.63
CA LEU A 194 -0.23 -9.40 -10.59
C LEU A 194 0.87 -10.29 -10.02
N PHE A 195 0.52 -11.50 -9.58
CA PHE A 195 1.43 -12.38 -8.84
C PHE A 195 2.54 -12.93 -9.73
N SER A 196 2.26 -13.17 -11.03
CA SER A 196 3.25 -13.67 -11.99
C SER A 196 4.37 -12.67 -12.27
N TYR A 197 4.06 -11.36 -12.21
CA TYR A 197 5.01 -10.29 -12.47
C TYR A 197 5.40 -9.49 -11.23
N LEU A 198 5.05 -10.01 -10.05
CA LEU A 198 5.21 -9.28 -8.79
C LEU A 198 6.68 -8.94 -8.50
N VAL A 199 7.60 -9.86 -8.79
CA VAL A 199 9.04 -9.63 -8.66
C VAL A 199 9.54 -8.49 -9.55
N ILE A 200 8.92 -8.27 -10.71
CA ILE A 200 9.27 -7.17 -11.63
C ILE A 200 8.80 -5.85 -11.03
N TYR A 201 7.54 -5.76 -10.60
CA TYR A 201 7.02 -4.56 -9.94
C TYR A 201 7.76 -4.20 -8.66
N VAL A 202 8.08 -5.22 -7.83
CA VAL A 202 8.94 -5.04 -6.65
C VAL A 202 10.31 -4.51 -7.07
N GLY A 203 10.92 -5.08 -8.11
CA GLY A 203 12.23 -4.64 -8.60
C GLY A 203 12.22 -3.17 -9.03
N ILE A 204 11.21 -2.76 -9.81
CA ILE A 204 10.98 -1.38 -10.23
C ILE A 204 10.85 -0.46 -9.01
N ASN A 205 9.95 -0.79 -8.08
CA ASN A 205 9.71 0.04 -6.90
C ASN A 205 10.92 0.11 -5.97
N SER A 206 11.66 -1.00 -5.84
CA SER A 206 12.91 -1.06 -5.07
C SER A 206 13.97 -0.15 -5.66
N ALA A 207 14.11 -0.13 -6.99
CA ALA A 207 15.05 0.74 -7.68
C ALA A 207 14.69 2.21 -7.44
N THR A 208 13.41 2.57 -7.58
CA THR A 208 12.92 3.93 -7.26
C THR A 208 13.23 4.32 -5.82
N VAL A 209 12.99 3.42 -4.85
CA VAL A 209 13.25 3.68 -3.42
C VAL A 209 14.74 3.83 -3.11
N PHE A 210 15.61 3.04 -3.77
CA PHE A 210 17.05 3.10 -3.55
C PHE A 210 17.77 4.12 -4.43
N GLY A 211 17.08 4.76 -5.37
CA GLY A 211 17.65 5.72 -6.32
C GLY A 211 18.52 5.06 -7.40
N ALA A 212 18.06 3.92 -7.91
CA ALA A 212 18.59 3.23 -9.08
C ALA A 212 17.63 3.42 -10.27
N THR A 213 18.07 3.10 -11.49
CA THR A 213 17.16 3.16 -12.65
C THR A 213 16.05 2.12 -12.53
N ALA A 214 14.80 2.58 -12.50
CA ALA A 214 13.61 1.76 -12.27
C ALA A 214 13.51 0.55 -13.22
N GLY A 215 13.76 0.77 -14.52
CA GLY A 215 13.74 -0.30 -15.52
C GLY A 215 14.76 -1.40 -15.26
N LEU A 216 15.97 -1.04 -14.82
CA LEU A 216 17.02 -2.02 -14.48
C LEU A 216 16.60 -2.84 -13.26
N GLY A 217 16.00 -2.21 -12.25
CA GLY A 217 15.42 -2.91 -11.10
C GLY A 217 14.38 -3.94 -11.50
N GLY A 218 13.48 -3.60 -12.44
CA GLY A 218 12.51 -4.52 -13.01
C GLY A 218 13.16 -5.71 -13.71
N VAL A 219 14.21 -5.47 -14.50
CA VAL A 219 14.97 -6.54 -15.15
C VAL A 219 15.64 -7.46 -14.12
N ILE A 220 16.25 -6.92 -13.06
CA ILE A 220 16.83 -7.75 -11.98
C ILE A 220 15.74 -8.59 -11.29
N GLY A 221 14.54 -8.04 -11.09
CA GLY A 221 13.37 -8.82 -10.66
C GLY A 221 13.06 -9.97 -11.63
N ALA A 222 12.99 -9.69 -12.93
CA ALA A 222 12.70 -10.67 -13.97
C ALA A 222 13.78 -11.77 -14.10
N VAL A 223 15.04 -11.47 -13.82
CA VAL A 223 16.15 -12.44 -13.83
C VAL A 223 15.84 -13.63 -12.91
N THR A 224 15.19 -13.37 -11.76
CA THR A 224 14.83 -14.43 -10.80
C THR A 224 13.80 -15.43 -11.36
N LEU A 225 13.06 -15.06 -12.41
CA LEU A 225 12.09 -15.94 -13.06
C LEU A 225 12.75 -16.99 -13.98
N LEU A 226 14.05 -16.83 -14.29
CA LEU A 226 14.82 -17.77 -15.12
C LEU A 226 14.15 -18.09 -16.47
N THR A 227 13.49 -17.11 -17.11
CA THR A 227 12.68 -17.33 -18.33
C THR A 227 13.46 -17.88 -19.52
N GLY A 228 14.80 -17.80 -19.52
CA GLY A 228 15.68 -18.39 -20.54
C GLY A 228 16.20 -19.79 -20.22
N VAL A 229 15.82 -20.38 -19.08
CA VAL A 229 16.29 -21.69 -18.61
C VAL A 229 15.23 -22.75 -18.92
N THR A 230 15.66 -23.87 -19.52
CA THR A 230 14.77 -25.03 -19.77
C THR A 230 15.01 -26.12 -18.73
N PRO A 231 14.01 -26.99 -18.46
CA PRO A 231 14.20 -28.12 -17.55
C PRO A 231 15.34 -29.06 -17.93
N GLN A 232 15.72 -29.10 -19.21
CA GLN A 232 16.78 -29.95 -19.74
C GLN A 232 18.19 -29.35 -19.58
N ALA A 233 18.29 -28.03 -19.36
CA ALA A 233 19.55 -27.33 -19.18
C ALA A 233 19.46 -26.35 -17.99
N PRO A 234 19.28 -26.86 -16.76
CA PRO A 234 19.13 -26.00 -15.59
C PRO A 234 20.45 -25.30 -15.23
N ILE A 235 20.32 -24.09 -14.69
CA ILE A 235 21.44 -23.44 -14.00
C ILE A 235 21.57 -24.08 -12.62
N HIS A 236 22.78 -24.52 -12.28
CA HIS A 236 23.04 -25.19 -11.01
C HIS A 236 23.54 -24.18 -9.97
N ASN A 237 23.07 -24.35 -8.74
CA ASN A 237 23.51 -23.63 -7.58
C ASN A 237 24.97 -23.99 -7.26
N ILE A 238 25.83 -22.98 -7.21
CA ILE A 238 27.28 -23.15 -7.00
C ILE A 238 27.65 -23.69 -5.61
N PHE A 239 26.75 -23.60 -4.63
CA PHE A 239 27.03 -24.02 -3.26
C PHE A 239 26.67 -25.48 -2.98
N ASN A 240 25.65 -26.03 -3.65
CA ASN A 240 25.14 -27.38 -3.37
C ASN A 240 24.91 -28.24 -4.61
N GLY A 241 25.18 -27.72 -5.81
CA GLY A 241 25.05 -28.44 -7.07
C GLY A 241 23.61 -28.73 -7.52
N GLN A 242 22.58 -28.27 -6.81
CA GLN A 242 21.19 -28.48 -7.19
C GLN A 242 20.73 -27.47 -8.25
N ALA A 243 19.77 -27.85 -9.10
CA ALA A 243 19.16 -26.92 -10.05
C ALA A 243 18.47 -25.75 -9.32
N LEU A 244 18.71 -24.52 -9.79
CA LEU A 244 17.98 -23.35 -9.33
C LEU A 244 16.53 -23.41 -9.81
N SER A 245 15.61 -23.03 -8.93
CA SER A 245 14.19 -22.92 -9.27
C SER A 245 13.85 -21.48 -9.66
N ALA A 246 12.92 -21.31 -10.61
CA ALA A 246 12.35 -20.00 -10.91
C ALA A 246 11.71 -19.39 -9.63
N GLY A 247 11.97 -18.12 -9.38
CA GLY A 247 11.53 -17.40 -8.19
C GLY A 247 12.29 -17.76 -6.90
N GLN A 248 13.33 -18.61 -6.96
CA GLN A 248 14.13 -18.96 -5.79
C GLN A 248 14.80 -17.72 -5.19
N GLY A 249 14.69 -17.58 -3.86
CA GLY A 249 15.11 -16.37 -3.13
C GLY A 249 14.00 -15.34 -2.93
N GLY A 250 12.90 -15.49 -3.67
CA GLY A 250 11.68 -14.73 -3.49
C GLY A 250 11.89 -13.22 -3.64
N ILE A 251 10.90 -12.49 -3.15
CA ILE A 251 10.89 -11.02 -3.19
C ILE A 251 11.99 -10.41 -2.33
N ILE A 252 12.36 -11.08 -1.23
CA ILE A 252 13.43 -10.64 -0.34
C ILE A 252 14.76 -10.57 -1.11
N GLY A 253 15.05 -11.60 -1.91
CA GLY A 253 16.22 -11.64 -2.78
C GLY A 253 16.22 -10.50 -3.80
N VAL A 254 15.08 -10.23 -4.43
CA VAL A 254 14.95 -9.12 -5.40
C VAL A 254 15.26 -7.77 -4.77
N ILE A 255 14.67 -7.46 -3.61
CA ILE A 255 14.92 -6.20 -2.91
C ILE A 255 16.41 -6.04 -2.59
N PHE A 256 17.06 -7.11 -2.12
CA PHE A 256 18.50 -7.09 -1.84
C PHE A 256 19.34 -6.90 -3.11
N ALA A 257 19.03 -7.63 -4.18
CA ALA A 257 19.75 -7.50 -5.46
C ALA A 257 19.63 -6.08 -6.03
N VAL A 258 18.46 -5.46 -5.96
CA VAL A 258 18.22 -4.09 -6.43
C VAL A 258 18.87 -3.05 -5.52
N TRP A 259 18.98 -3.33 -4.21
CA TRP A 259 19.79 -2.50 -3.33
C TRP A 259 21.26 -2.51 -3.76
N VAL A 260 21.84 -3.68 -4.07
CA VAL A 260 23.21 -3.79 -4.59
C VAL A 260 23.34 -3.12 -5.96
N LEU A 261 22.35 -3.27 -6.85
CA LEU A 261 22.27 -2.55 -8.12
C LEU A 261 22.41 -1.04 -7.91
N SER A 262 21.68 -0.47 -6.95
CA SER A 262 21.76 0.97 -6.68
C SER A 262 23.16 1.44 -6.28
N LEU A 263 23.96 0.58 -5.64
CA LEU A 263 25.32 0.90 -5.24
C LEU A 263 26.26 0.81 -6.44
N VAL A 264 26.14 -0.25 -7.24
CA VAL A 264 26.97 -0.49 -8.42
C VAL A 264 26.70 0.54 -9.51
N GLU A 265 25.43 0.83 -9.81
CA GLU A 265 25.03 1.81 -10.81
C GLU A 265 25.56 3.21 -10.47
N LYS A 266 25.39 3.67 -9.21
CA LYS A 266 25.93 4.97 -8.75
C LYS A 266 27.45 5.03 -8.77
N TRP A 267 28.13 3.89 -8.60
CA TRP A 267 29.57 3.83 -8.71
C TRP A 267 30.01 3.88 -10.17
N LEU A 268 29.33 3.16 -11.07
CA LEU A 268 29.61 3.19 -12.51
C LEU A 268 29.45 4.59 -13.10
N HIS A 269 28.38 5.30 -12.76
CA HIS A 269 28.19 6.70 -13.18
C HIS A 269 29.31 7.67 -12.76
N LYS A 270 30.14 7.30 -11.77
CA LYS A 270 31.31 8.11 -11.37
C LYS A 270 32.60 7.74 -12.12
N VAL A 271 32.66 6.53 -12.68
CA VAL A 271 33.87 5.95 -13.28
C VAL A 271 33.78 5.97 -14.80
N VAL A 272 32.59 5.79 -15.37
CA VAL A 272 32.35 5.77 -16.81
C VAL A 272 32.29 7.21 -17.35
N PRO A 273 32.99 7.53 -18.45
CA PRO A 273 32.91 8.85 -19.07
C PRO A 273 31.49 9.20 -19.56
N ASP A 274 31.07 10.45 -19.37
CA ASP A 274 29.73 10.95 -19.71
C ASP A 274 29.27 10.63 -21.14
N SER A 275 30.20 10.59 -22.10
CA SER A 275 29.90 10.33 -23.52
C SER A 275 29.38 8.92 -23.81
N ILE A 276 29.72 7.94 -22.96
CA ILE A 276 29.33 6.53 -23.13
C ILE A 276 28.51 5.99 -21.95
N ASP A 277 28.32 6.78 -20.89
CA ASP A 277 27.63 6.39 -19.66
C ASP A 277 26.24 5.80 -19.91
N ILE A 278 25.45 6.43 -20.79
CA ILE A 278 24.10 5.99 -21.15
C ILE A 278 24.02 4.57 -21.73
N ILE A 279 25.13 4.05 -22.29
CA ILE A 279 25.22 2.71 -22.85
C ILE A 279 25.95 1.77 -21.88
N VAL A 280 27.11 2.19 -21.40
CA VAL A 280 28.05 1.31 -20.68
C VAL A 280 27.56 1.03 -19.27
N THR A 281 27.08 2.05 -18.55
CA THR A 281 26.64 1.91 -17.16
C THR A 281 25.48 0.92 -17.02
N PRO A 282 24.34 1.06 -17.74
CA PRO A 282 23.25 0.09 -17.62
C PRO A 282 23.64 -1.31 -18.11
N THR A 283 24.50 -1.42 -19.13
CA THR A 283 24.97 -2.73 -19.63
C THR A 283 25.79 -3.48 -18.59
N ILE A 284 26.79 -2.81 -17.99
CA ILE A 284 27.64 -3.42 -16.96
C ILE A 284 26.83 -3.70 -15.71
N ALA A 285 25.98 -2.76 -15.28
CA ALA A 285 25.13 -2.94 -14.10
C ALA A 285 24.23 -4.17 -14.23
N LEU A 286 23.54 -4.34 -15.36
CA LEU A 286 22.70 -5.52 -15.59
C LEU A 286 23.49 -6.81 -15.67
N LEU A 287 24.62 -6.83 -16.37
CA LEU A 287 25.42 -8.05 -16.50
C LEU A 287 25.96 -8.50 -15.14
N VAL A 288 26.58 -7.58 -14.39
CA VAL A 288 27.19 -7.88 -13.08
C VAL A 288 26.12 -8.27 -12.08
N ILE A 289 25.06 -7.47 -11.96
CA ILE A 289 24.01 -7.74 -10.97
C ILE A 289 23.14 -8.93 -11.37
N GLY A 290 22.92 -9.18 -12.65
CA GLY A 290 22.23 -10.37 -13.13
C GLY A 290 22.97 -11.65 -12.75
N ILE A 291 24.28 -11.72 -13.02
CA ILE A 291 25.15 -12.84 -12.62
C ILE A 291 25.18 -12.99 -11.09
N PHE A 292 25.37 -11.88 -10.37
CA PHE A 292 25.35 -11.86 -8.90
C PHE A 292 24.01 -12.37 -8.35
N THR A 293 22.89 -11.98 -8.98
CA THR A 293 21.55 -12.39 -8.56
C THR A 293 21.39 -13.89 -8.70
N ILE A 294 21.71 -14.46 -9.86
CA ILE A 294 21.54 -15.89 -10.14
C ILE A 294 22.43 -16.74 -9.23
N PHE A 295 23.72 -16.43 -9.14
CA PHE A 295 24.69 -17.32 -8.50
C PHE A 295 24.89 -17.06 -7.01
N ILE A 296 24.59 -15.86 -6.52
CA ILE A 296 24.79 -15.51 -5.10
C ILE A 296 23.45 -15.28 -4.42
N VAL A 297 22.61 -14.38 -4.95
CA VAL A 297 21.38 -13.97 -4.25
C VAL A 297 20.35 -15.10 -4.21
N MET A 298 20.03 -15.75 -5.33
CA MET A 298 19.00 -16.80 -5.38
C MET A 298 19.32 -17.98 -4.43
N PRO A 299 20.55 -18.53 -4.37
CA PRO A 299 20.91 -19.55 -3.37
C PRO A 299 20.75 -19.07 -1.92
N ILE A 300 21.36 -17.93 -1.57
CA ILE A 300 21.43 -17.47 -0.19
C ILE A 300 20.06 -17.03 0.30
N ALA A 301 19.39 -16.18 -0.48
CA ALA A 301 18.04 -15.74 -0.17
C ALA A 301 17.06 -16.93 -0.16
N GLY A 302 17.27 -17.95 -1.00
CA GLY A 302 16.43 -19.14 -1.02
C GLY A 302 16.47 -19.92 0.31
N VAL A 303 17.66 -20.06 0.90
CA VAL A 303 17.84 -20.68 2.22
C VAL A 303 17.21 -19.81 3.31
N ILE A 304 17.48 -18.49 3.30
CA ILE A 304 16.90 -17.55 4.26
C ILE A 304 15.37 -17.59 4.21
N SER A 305 14.81 -17.58 3.00
CA SER A 305 13.38 -17.56 2.74
C SER A 305 12.70 -18.84 3.23
N THR A 306 13.27 -20.00 2.90
CA THR A 306 12.75 -21.30 3.34
C THR A 306 12.85 -21.44 4.87
N GLY A 307 13.97 -21.01 5.46
CA GLY A 307 14.15 -20.99 6.92
C GLY A 307 13.17 -20.05 7.63
N LEU A 308 12.89 -18.88 7.06
CA LEU A 308 11.92 -17.92 7.58
C LEU A 308 10.49 -18.50 7.58
N VAL A 309 10.05 -19.07 6.45
CA VAL A 309 8.73 -19.69 6.34
C VAL A 309 8.61 -20.85 7.35
N GLY A 310 9.60 -21.74 7.38
CA GLY A 310 9.61 -22.86 8.33
C GLY A 310 9.64 -22.40 9.80
N GLY A 311 10.34 -21.32 10.11
CA GLY A 311 10.36 -20.72 11.45
C GLY A 311 9.00 -20.16 11.86
N ILE A 312 8.29 -19.48 10.95
CA ILE A 312 6.93 -18.99 11.20
C ILE A 312 5.97 -20.17 11.39
N GLU A 313 6.02 -21.17 10.52
CA GLU A 313 5.20 -22.39 10.66
C GLU A 313 5.48 -23.10 11.98
N TRP A 314 6.73 -23.20 12.41
CA TRP A 314 7.09 -23.77 13.70
C TRP A 314 6.45 -23.00 14.86
N VAL A 315 6.55 -21.66 14.87
CA VAL A 315 5.92 -20.80 15.88
C VAL A 315 4.41 -20.99 15.92
N LEU A 316 3.77 -21.09 14.75
CA LEU A 316 2.32 -21.26 14.64
C LEU A 316 1.88 -22.67 15.09
N ASN A 317 2.60 -23.71 14.67
CA ASN A 317 2.24 -25.10 14.98
C ASN A 317 2.51 -25.46 16.44
N VAL A 318 3.62 -25.00 17.01
CA VAL A 318 3.97 -25.27 18.42
C VAL A 318 3.17 -24.37 19.36
N GLY A 319 3.09 -23.08 19.06
CA GLY A 319 2.44 -22.14 19.96
C GLY A 319 0.93 -22.04 19.78
N GLY A 320 0.37 -22.52 18.67
CA GLY A 320 -1.07 -22.63 18.42
C GLY A 320 -1.86 -21.38 18.83
N ALA A 321 -2.82 -21.55 19.73
CA ALA A 321 -3.65 -20.46 20.25
C ALA A 321 -2.84 -19.35 20.94
N PHE A 322 -1.74 -19.68 21.63
CA PHE A 322 -0.91 -18.66 22.30
C PHE A 322 -0.18 -17.79 21.28
N SER A 323 0.46 -18.39 20.28
CA SER A 323 1.09 -17.66 19.17
C SER A 323 0.05 -16.80 18.44
N GLY A 324 -1.11 -17.38 18.16
CA GLY A 324 -2.24 -16.65 17.56
C GLY A 324 -2.67 -15.43 18.38
N PHE A 325 -2.75 -15.57 19.71
CA PHE A 325 -3.09 -14.48 20.61
C PHE A 325 -2.07 -13.34 20.54
N VAL A 326 -0.78 -13.66 20.69
CA VAL A 326 0.30 -12.68 20.69
C VAL A 326 0.36 -11.94 19.35
N LEU A 327 0.27 -12.67 18.24
CA LEU A 327 0.29 -12.09 16.89
C LEU A 327 -0.91 -11.17 16.66
N GLY A 328 -2.13 -11.62 16.99
CA GLY A 328 -3.35 -10.80 16.87
C GLY A 328 -3.35 -9.57 17.77
N LEU A 329 -2.78 -9.67 18.98
CA LEU A 329 -2.66 -8.60 19.96
C LEU A 329 -1.75 -7.46 19.47
N PHE A 330 -0.57 -7.80 18.91
CA PHE A 330 0.45 -6.81 18.55
C PHE A 330 0.38 -6.32 17.11
N PHE A 331 -0.42 -6.95 16.25
CA PHE A 331 -0.53 -6.52 14.86
C PHE A 331 -1.23 -5.15 14.72
N LEU A 332 -2.24 -4.86 15.54
CA LEU A 332 -2.92 -3.56 15.48
C LEU A 332 -1.99 -2.35 15.76
N PRO A 333 -1.12 -2.38 16.80
CA PRO A 333 -0.03 -1.41 16.96
C PRO A 333 0.90 -1.33 15.74
N MET A 334 1.22 -2.45 15.10
CA MET A 334 2.06 -2.47 13.90
C MET A 334 1.37 -1.77 12.71
N VAL A 335 0.05 -1.96 12.56
CA VAL A 335 -0.78 -1.28 11.55
C VAL A 335 -0.78 0.23 11.78
N MET A 336 -0.89 0.67 13.04
CA MET A 336 -0.81 2.08 13.43
C MET A 336 0.52 2.75 13.02
N PHE A 337 1.61 1.99 12.90
CA PHE A 337 2.88 2.55 12.44
C PHE A 337 3.11 2.39 10.93
N GLY A 338 2.17 1.80 10.19
CA GLY A 338 2.34 1.44 8.77
C GLY A 338 3.35 0.32 8.54
N LEU A 339 3.95 -0.22 9.60
CA LEU A 339 5.03 -1.20 9.53
C LEU A 339 4.54 -2.58 9.07
N HIS A 340 3.23 -2.84 9.14
CA HIS A 340 2.63 -4.13 8.75
C HIS A 340 2.92 -4.52 7.29
N GLN A 341 3.17 -3.55 6.41
CA GLN A 341 3.54 -3.79 5.01
C GLN A 341 4.89 -4.52 4.85
N ILE A 342 5.71 -4.61 5.92
CA ILE A 342 6.90 -5.46 5.91
C ILE A 342 6.58 -6.95 5.81
N LEU A 343 5.36 -7.35 6.19
CA LEU A 343 4.93 -8.75 6.14
C LEU A 343 4.44 -9.16 4.75
N THR A 344 4.16 -8.21 3.85
CA THR A 344 3.76 -8.48 2.46
C THR A 344 4.69 -9.46 1.75
N PRO A 345 6.03 -9.26 1.69
CA PRO A 345 6.95 -10.24 1.08
C PRO A 345 6.91 -11.61 1.76
N ILE A 346 6.69 -11.65 3.08
CA ILE A 346 6.59 -12.90 3.84
C ILE A 346 5.32 -13.66 3.45
N HIS A 347 4.18 -12.98 3.38
CA HIS A 347 2.91 -13.59 2.95
C HIS A 347 3.00 -14.14 1.53
N ILE A 348 3.63 -13.42 0.61
CA ILE A 348 3.83 -13.88 -0.76
C ILE A 348 4.71 -15.13 -0.77
N GLU A 349 5.79 -15.13 0.00
CA GLU A 349 6.66 -16.30 0.07
C GLU A 349 5.94 -17.52 0.65
N MET A 350 5.14 -17.33 1.70
CA MET A 350 4.32 -18.41 2.26
C MET A 350 3.32 -18.94 1.22
N ILE A 351 2.66 -18.07 0.45
CA ILE A 351 1.77 -18.48 -0.65
C ILE A 351 2.55 -19.28 -1.70
N ASN A 352 3.74 -18.83 -2.11
CA ASN A 352 4.55 -19.53 -3.10
C ASN A 352 5.02 -20.90 -2.62
N LYS A 353 5.36 -21.05 -1.34
CA LYS A 353 5.89 -22.29 -0.76
C LYS A 353 4.81 -23.27 -0.32
N LEU A 354 3.72 -22.77 0.27
CA LEU A 354 2.69 -23.55 0.94
C LEU A 354 1.34 -23.54 0.20
N GLY A 355 1.20 -22.71 -0.84
CA GLY A 355 -0.08 -22.43 -1.52
C GLY A 355 -1.00 -21.47 -0.75
N MET A 356 -0.64 -21.10 0.48
CA MET A 356 -1.41 -20.20 1.33
C MET A 356 -0.54 -19.52 2.40
N THR A 357 -1.05 -18.44 2.98
CA THR A 357 -0.46 -17.79 4.15
C THR A 357 -1.35 -18.02 5.40
N PRO A 358 -0.98 -18.93 6.33
CA PRO A 358 -1.67 -19.11 7.62
C PRO A 358 -1.49 -17.91 8.56
N LEU A 359 -0.47 -17.08 8.32
CA LEU A 359 -0.19 -15.91 9.12
C LEU A 359 -1.25 -14.80 8.91
N LEU A 360 -1.69 -14.59 7.67
CA LEU A 360 -2.58 -13.47 7.34
C LEU A 360 -3.95 -13.54 8.08
N PRO A 361 -4.65 -14.69 8.13
CA PRO A 361 -5.91 -14.80 8.88
C PRO A 361 -5.77 -14.52 10.38
N ILE A 362 -4.64 -14.88 11.02
CA ILE A 362 -4.38 -14.57 12.43
C ILE A 362 -4.24 -13.06 12.61
N LEU A 363 -3.42 -12.42 11.78
CA LEU A 363 -3.16 -10.99 11.86
C LEU A 363 -4.41 -10.16 11.52
N ALA A 364 -5.25 -10.63 10.61
CA ALA A 364 -6.52 -9.99 10.24
C ALA A 364 -7.47 -9.79 11.45
N MET A 365 -7.32 -10.58 12.51
CA MET A 365 -8.14 -10.46 13.72
C MET A 365 -7.94 -9.13 14.45
N ALA A 366 -6.80 -8.47 14.28
CA ALA A 366 -6.55 -7.12 14.78
C ALA A 366 -7.59 -6.10 14.32
N GLY A 367 -7.95 -6.13 13.03
CA GLY A 367 -9.01 -5.29 12.47
C GLY A 367 -10.38 -5.66 13.02
N ALA A 368 -10.60 -6.95 13.27
CA ALA A 368 -11.85 -7.41 13.86
C ALA A 368 -12.03 -6.96 15.32
N GLY A 369 -10.96 -6.95 16.11
CA GLY A 369 -10.96 -6.37 17.46
C GLY A 369 -11.39 -4.89 17.47
N GLN A 370 -11.00 -4.12 16.45
CA GLN A 370 -11.45 -2.72 16.27
C GLN A 370 -12.95 -2.62 16.03
N VAL A 371 -13.52 -3.49 15.21
CA VAL A 371 -14.97 -3.55 14.94
C VAL A 371 -15.73 -3.80 16.25
N GLY A 372 -15.30 -4.78 17.04
CA GLY A 372 -15.88 -5.05 18.36
C GLY A 372 -15.82 -3.85 19.30
N ALA A 373 -14.65 -3.21 19.40
CA ALA A 373 -14.45 -2.02 20.23
C ALA A 373 -15.32 -0.84 19.78
N ALA A 374 -15.47 -0.63 18.46
CA ALA A 374 -16.30 0.42 17.90
C ALA A 374 -17.79 0.20 18.21
N ILE A 375 -18.28 -1.04 18.13
CA ILE A 375 -19.66 -1.38 18.52
C ILE A 375 -19.88 -1.10 20.01
N ALA A 376 -18.92 -1.46 20.88
CA ALA A 376 -19.01 -1.18 22.31
C ALA A 376 -19.07 0.33 22.61
N LEU A 377 -18.23 1.12 21.93
CA LEU A 377 -18.24 2.58 22.03
C LEU A 377 -19.57 3.17 21.54
N TRP A 378 -20.10 2.66 20.43
CA TRP A 378 -21.38 3.12 19.89
C TRP A 378 -22.53 2.90 20.88
N LEU A 379 -22.56 1.77 21.60
CA LEU A 379 -23.57 1.50 22.61
C LEU A 379 -23.38 2.31 23.89
N ARG A 380 -22.13 2.47 24.37
CA ARG A 380 -21.84 3.17 25.64
C ARG A 380 -21.83 4.70 25.52
N CYS A 381 -21.60 5.24 24.32
CA CYS A 381 -21.45 6.67 24.08
C CYS A 381 -22.59 7.25 23.23
N ARG A 382 -23.79 6.66 23.28
CA ARG A 382 -24.97 7.07 22.49
C ARG A 382 -25.32 8.57 22.60
N ASN A 383 -25.01 9.18 23.74
CA ASN A 383 -25.26 10.59 24.00
C ASN A 383 -24.23 11.51 23.32
N ASN A 384 -23.03 11.00 23.02
CA ASN A 384 -22.02 11.69 22.24
C ASN A 384 -22.30 11.51 20.74
N ARG A 385 -23.11 12.42 20.18
CA ARG A 385 -23.50 12.38 18.77
C ARG A 385 -22.31 12.49 17.82
N GLN A 386 -21.31 13.30 18.16
CA GLN A 386 -20.09 13.44 17.35
C GLN A 386 -19.36 12.09 17.25
N LEU A 387 -19.12 11.43 18.39
CA LEU A 387 -18.47 10.12 18.41
C LEU A 387 -19.29 9.04 17.72
N THR A 388 -20.59 9.01 17.96
CA THR A 388 -21.51 8.05 17.34
C THR A 388 -21.53 8.20 15.81
N ASN A 389 -21.56 9.42 15.29
CA ASN A 389 -21.52 9.68 13.85
C ASN A 389 -20.16 9.29 13.23
N MET A 390 -19.05 9.58 13.91
CA MET A 390 -17.73 9.08 13.47
C MET A 390 -17.69 7.56 13.38
N ILE A 391 -18.27 6.86 14.37
CA ILE A 391 -18.36 5.40 14.35
C ILE A 391 -19.22 4.92 13.18
N LYS A 392 -20.39 5.52 12.93
CA LYS A 392 -21.24 5.16 11.78
C LYS A 392 -20.54 5.34 10.44
N GLY A 393 -19.71 6.38 10.30
CA GLY A 393 -18.92 6.62 9.09
C GLY A 393 -17.81 5.59 8.88
N ALA A 394 -17.15 5.13 9.95
CA ALA A 394 -15.99 4.24 9.85
C ALA A 394 -16.32 2.73 9.95
N LEU A 395 -17.38 2.36 10.67
CA LEU A 395 -17.67 0.96 11.00
C LEU A 395 -17.91 0.07 9.77
N PRO A 396 -18.70 0.48 8.74
CA PRO A 396 -18.93 -0.37 7.56
C PRO A 396 -17.63 -0.71 6.82
N VAL A 397 -16.75 0.28 6.65
CA VAL A 397 -15.46 0.14 5.98
C VAL A 397 -14.50 -0.70 6.84
N GLY A 398 -14.58 -0.57 8.17
CA GLY A 398 -13.87 -1.44 9.12
C GLY A 398 -14.27 -2.91 9.06
N ILE A 399 -15.55 -3.21 8.89
CA ILE A 399 -16.06 -4.60 8.73
C ILE A 399 -15.50 -5.23 7.44
N LEU A 400 -15.33 -4.42 6.38
CA LEU A 400 -14.71 -4.83 5.13
C LEU A 400 -13.17 -4.90 5.20
N GLY A 401 -12.59 -4.71 6.38
CA GLY A 401 -11.16 -4.91 6.62
C GLY A 401 -10.26 -3.69 6.39
N ILE A 402 -10.84 -2.51 6.19
CA ILE A 402 -10.12 -1.24 6.08
C ILE A 402 -10.18 -0.54 7.45
N GLY A 403 -9.10 -0.68 8.22
CA GLY A 403 -9.07 -0.35 9.64
C GLY A 403 -8.69 1.10 9.98
N GLU A 404 -8.05 1.83 9.07
CA GLU A 404 -7.49 3.16 9.32
C GLU A 404 -8.54 4.18 9.81
N PRO A 405 -9.76 4.23 9.24
CA PRO A 405 -10.80 5.13 9.75
C PRO A 405 -11.18 4.82 11.21
N LEU A 406 -11.23 3.54 11.60
CA LEU A 406 -11.54 3.14 12.98
C LEU A 406 -10.38 3.41 13.93
N ILE A 407 -9.14 3.10 13.53
CA ILE A 407 -7.95 3.32 14.35
C ILE A 407 -7.80 4.81 14.65
N TYR A 408 -7.66 5.64 13.61
CA TYR A 408 -7.28 7.04 13.79
C TYR A 408 -8.49 7.95 14.04
N GLY A 409 -9.68 7.60 13.55
CA GLY A 409 -10.88 8.39 13.75
C GLY A 409 -11.55 8.14 15.11
N VAL A 410 -11.50 6.89 15.60
CA VAL A 410 -12.31 6.43 16.74
C VAL A 410 -11.47 5.97 17.92
N THR A 411 -10.70 4.88 17.81
CA THR A 411 -10.18 4.18 18.99
C THR A 411 -8.88 4.78 19.53
N LEU A 412 -7.93 5.14 18.67
CA LEU A 412 -6.63 5.68 19.07
C LEU A 412 -6.74 7.04 19.78
N PRO A 413 -7.57 8.00 19.31
CA PRO A 413 -7.76 9.27 20.03
C PRO A 413 -8.29 9.10 21.46
N LEU A 414 -8.99 7.99 21.73
CA LEU A 414 -9.56 7.68 23.05
C LEU A 414 -8.58 6.87 23.94
N GLY A 415 -7.47 6.38 23.38
CA GLY A 415 -6.42 5.66 24.09
C GLY A 415 -6.83 4.25 24.54
N ARG A 416 -7.66 4.14 25.58
CA ARG A 416 -8.07 2.85 26.17
C ARG A 416 -8.81 1.93 25.19
N PRO A 417 -9.75 2.40 24.35
CA PRO A 417 -10.42 1.55 23.37
C PRO A 417 -9.48 0.91 22.35
N PHE A 418 -8.36 1.57 22.03
CA PHE A 418 -7.36 1.01 21.13
C PHE A 418 -6.69 -0.22 21.76
N ILE A 419 -6.33 -0.15 23.05
CA ILE A 419 -5.71 -1.27 23.78
C ILE A 419 -6.69 -2.44 23.91
N THR A 420 -7.96 -2.17 24.25
CA THR A 420 -8.97 -3.24 24.37
C THR A 420 -9.34 -3.85 23.02
N ALA A 421 -9.25 -3.09 21.92
CA ALA A 421 -9.34 -3.62 20.58
C ALA A 421 -8.18 -4.57 20.25
N CYS A 422 -6.95 -4.26 20.67
CA CYS A 422 -5.81 -5.18 20.54
C CYS A 422 -6.12 -6.52 21.23
N ILE A 423 -6.66 -6.48 22.45
CA ILE A 423 -7.05 -7.70 23.20
C ILE A 423 -8.08 -8.51 22.42
N GLY A 424 -9.09 -7.85 21.83
CA GLY A 424 -10.03 -8.49 20.91
C GLY A 424 -9.33 -9.17 19.73
N GLY A 425 -8.38 -8.48 19.11
CA GLY A 425 -7.57 -9.06 18.03
C GLY A 425 -6.77 -10.28 18.48
N GLY A 426 -6.21 -10.25 19.69
CA GLY A 426 -5.57 -11.40 20.30
C GLY A 426 -6.54 -12.57 20.50
N ILE A 427 -7.74 -12.34 21.02
CA ILE A 427 -8.75 -13.40 21.22
C ILE A 427 -9.10 -14.08 19.90
N GLY A 428 -9.41 -13.31 18.85
CA GLY A 428 -9.67 -13.92 17.53
C GLY A 428 -8.44 -14.63 16.97
N GLY A 429 -7.25 -14.03 17.13
CA GLY A 429 -5.99 -14.63 16.69
C GLY A 429 -5.74 -15.98 17.38
N ALA A 430 -6.08 -16.09 18.66
CA ALA A 430 -5.99 -17.33 19.43
C ALA A 430 -6.92 -18.42 18.90
N VAL A 431 -8.14 -18.05 18.49
CA VAL A 431 -9.08 -19.00 17.86
C VAL A 431 -8.51 -19.50 16.54
N ILE A 432 -8.03 -18.61 15.67
CA ILE A 432 -7.44 -19.01 14.39
C ILE A 432 -6.20 -19.89 14.60
N GLY A 433 -5.28 -19.48 15.47
CA GLY A 433 -4.07 -20.23 15.77
C GLY A 433 -4.34 -21.56 16.48
N GLY A 434 -5.40 -21.64 17.29
CA GLY A 434 -5.80 -22.85 18.00
C GLY A 434 -6.50 -23.87 17.10
N LEU A 435 -7.31 -23.41 16.14
CA LEU A 435 -7.90 -24.29 15.12
C LEU A 435 -6.83 -24.82 14.15
N GLY A 436 -5.80 -24.01 13.87
CA GLY A 436 -4.73 -24.35 12.95
C GLY A 436 -5.18 -24.43 11.48
N ASN A 437 -4.22 -24.44 10.55
CA ASN A 437 -4.45 -24.63 9.11
C ASN A 437 -5.47 -23.70 8.42
N ILE A 438 -5.82 -22.57 9.02
CA ILE A 438 -6.62 -21.53 8.38
C ILE A 438 -5.67 -20.55 7.68
N GLY A 439 -5.57 -20.65 6.36
CA GLY A 439 -4.73 -19.77 5.54
C GLY A 439 -5.48 -19.09 4.41
N ALA A 440 -4.93 -17.98 3.93
CA ALA A 440 -5.43 -17.26 2.76
C ALA A 440 -4.59 -17.57 1.52
N ILE A 441 -5.23 -17.74 0.36
CA ILE A 441 -4.54 -18.03 -0.92
C ILE A 441 -3.97 -16.78 -1.60
N ALA A 442 -4.40 -15.60 -1.18
CA ALA A 442 -3.96 -14.32 -1.71
C ALA A 442 -3.92 -13.26 -0.61
N ILE A 443 -3.15 -12.20 -0.85
CA ILE A 443 -3.20 -10.99 -0.02
C ILE A 443 -4.40 -10.16 -0.46
N GLY A 444 -5.21 -9.72 0.50
CA GLY A 444 -6.38 -8.88 0.25
C GLY A 444 -6.76 -8.09 1.50
N PRO A 445 -7.86 -7.32 1.43
CA PRO A 445 -8.43 -6.65 2.59
C PRO A 445 -8.75 -7.66 3.71
N SER A 446 -8.58 -7.24 4.95
CA SER A 446 -8.88 -8.07 6.13
C SER A 446 -10.39 -8.20 6.38
N GLY A 447 -10.81 -8.55 7.59
CA GLY A 447 -12.24 -8.56 7.95
C GLY A 447 -13.06 -9.56 7.13
N VAL A 448 -14.31 -9.21 6.82
CA VAL A 448 -15.24 -10.07 6.08
C VAL A 448 -14.77 -10.30 4.63
N ALA A 449 -14.04 -9.34 4.06
CA ALA A 449 -13.55 -9.43 2.69
C ALA A 449 -12.50 -10.53 2.47
N LEU A 450 -11.88 -11.04 3.55
CA LEU A 450 -10.92 -12.15 3.47
C LEU A 450 -11.60 -13.53 3.38
N ILE A 451 -12.88 -13.66 3.77
CA ILE A 451 -13.61 -14.94 3.79
C ILE A 451 -13.49 -15.73 2.47
N PRO A 452 -13.67 -15.11 1.29
CA PRO A 452 -13.60 -15.82 0.01
C PRO A 452 -12.20 -16.31 -0.36
N LEU A 453 -11.16 -15.79 0.31
CA LEU A 453 -9.77 -16.14 0.06
C LEU A 453 -9.25 -17.24 1.00
N ILE A 454 -10.07 -17.71 1.94
CA ILE A 454 -9.68 -18.76 2.86
C ILE A 454 -9.59 -20.10 2.13
N ASN A 455 -8.43 -20.74 2.24
CA ASN A 455 -8.07 -21.94 1.53
C ASN A 455 -8.90 -23.16 1.98
N ASN A 456 -9.07 -24.13 1.08
CA ASN A 456 -9.62 -25.47 1.34
C ASN A 456 -10.97 -25.51 2.09
N GLY A 457 -11.82 -24.48 1.95
CA GLY A 457 -13.13 -24.47 2.59
C GLY A 457 -13.10 -24.21 4.11
N HIS A 458 -11.95 -23.84 4.69
CA HIS A 458 -11.82 -23.52 6.12
C HIS A 458 -12.40 -22.15 6.52
N TRP A 459 -13.22 -21.53 5.65
CA TRP A 459 -13.80 -20.20 5.85
C TRP A 459 -14.63 -20.10 7.12
N MET A 460 -15.28 -21.20 7.56
CA MET A 460 -16.03 -21.23 8.81
C MET A 460 -15.12 -21.04 10.03
N GLY A 461 -13.93 -21.65 10.03
CA GLY A 461 -12.93 -21.44 11.07
C GLY A 461 -12.49 -19.98 11.14
N TYR A 462 -12.33 -19.34 9.99
CA TYR A 462 -12.05 -17.91 9.91
C TYR A 462 -13.19 -17.04 10.47
N VAL A 463 -14.45 -17.38 10.14
CA VAL A 463 -15.64 -16.70 10.70
C VAL A 463 -15.71 -16.83 12.22
N LEU A 464 -15.39 -18.00 12.78
CA LEU A 464 -15.32 -18.17 14.24
C LEU A 464 -14.28 -17.25 14.88
N GLY A 465 -13.10 -17.11 14.27
CA GLY A 465 -12.09 -16.15 14.71
C GLY A 465 -12.58 -14.70 14.63
N LEU A 466 -13.22 -14.31 13.53
CA LEU A 466 -13.80 -12.97 13.36
C LEU A 466 -14.82 -12.66 14.46
N LEU A 467 -15.76 -13.56 14.70
CA LEU A 467 -16.79 -13.39 15.73
C LEU A 467 -16.18 -13.35 17.13
N ALA A 468 -15.17 -14.18 17.40
CA ALA A 468 -14.44 -14.16 18.66
C ALA A 468 -13.68 -12.84 18.86
N ALA A 469 -13.05 -12.29 17.82
CA ALA A 469 -12.42 -10.97 17.89
C ALA A 469 -13.44 -9.84 18.09
N TYR A 470 -14.58 -9.88 17.41
CA TYR A 470 -15.67 -8.91 17.59
C TYR A 470 -16.19 -8.97 19.03
N ALA A 471 -16.48 -10.16 19.54
CA ALA A 471 -16.96 -10.37 20.90
C ALA A 471 -15.91 -9.95 21.94
N GLY A 472 -14.65 -10.35 21.76
CA GLY A 472 -13.54 -10.01 22.66
C GLY A 472 -13.27 -8.51 22.70
N GLY A 473 -13.19 -7.85 21.53
CA GLY A 473 -13.01 -6.42 21.42
C GLY A 473 -14.20 -5.64 22.00
N PHE A 474 -15.42 -6.15 21.80
CA PHE A 474 -16.64 -5.60 22.38
C PHE A 474 -16.62 -5.68 23.90
N VAL A 475 -16.46 -6.87 24.48
CA VAL A 475 -16.50 -7.11 25.93
C VAL A 475 -15.39 -6.32 26.63
N ALA A 476 -14.15 -6.44 26.15
CA ALA A 476 -13.02 -5.72 26.74
C ALA A 476 -13.25 -4.20 26.72
N THR A 477 -13.74 -3.66 25.59
CA THR A 477 -13.99 -2.22 25.48
C THR A 477 -15.18 -1.77 26.31
N TYR A 478 -16.27 -2.53 26.31
CA TYR A 478 -17.52 -2.20 26.99
C TYR A 478 -17.36 -2.08 28.51
N PHE A 479 -16.53 -2.95 29.10
CA PHE A 479 -16.30 -2.97 30.54
C PHE A 479 -15.07 -2.15 30.97
N PHE A 480 -14.00 -2.14 30.17
CA PHE A 480 -12.71 -1.57 30.60
C PHE A 480 -12.15 -0.48 29.68
N GLY A 481 -12.64 -0.40 28.43
CA GLY A 481 -12.07 0.46 27.41
C GLY A 481 -12.72 1.84 27.29
N VAL A 482 -13.98 2.04 27.69
CA VAL A 482 -14.67 3.34 27.50
C VAL A 482 -14.19 4.40 28.50
N PRO A 483 -13.49 5.46 28.08
CA PRO A 483 -13.12 6.53 28.99
C PRO A 483 -14.34 7.40 29.33
N ALA A 484 -14.38 7.96 30.54
CA ALA A 484 -15.51 8.81 30.98
C ALA A 484 -15.73 10.01 30.04
N SER A 485 -14.64 10.61 29.55
CA SER A 485 -14.66 11.73 28.60
C SER A 485 -15.29 11.39 27.24
N ALA A 486 -15.35 10.11 26.84
CA ALA A 486 -16.01 9.72 25.58
C ALA A 486 -17.54 9.76 25.66
N LYS A 487 -18.12 9.68 26.87
CA LYS A 487 -19.57 9.67 27.08
C LYS A 487 -20.20 11.06 26.97
N ILE A 488 -19.40 12.10 27.16
CA ILE A 488 -19.83 13.51 27.15
C ILE A 488 -19.70 14.05 25.72
N ALA A 489 -20.75 14.71 25.23
CA ALA A 489 -20.70 15.36 23.93
C ALA A 489 -19.83 16.62 24.00
N LYS A 490 -19.00 16.84 22.99
CA LYS A 490 -18.19 18.05 22.85
C LYS A 490 -18.62 18.84 21.62
N ASP A 491 -18.56 20.16 21.70
CA ASP A 491 -18.78 21.02 20.54
C ASP A 491 -17.60 20.94 19.55
N LYS A 492 -17.66 21.71 18.46
CA LYS A 492 -16.61 21.72 17.42
C LYS A 492 -15.27 22.27 17.93
N GLU A 493 -15.27 22.97 19.06
CA GLU A 493 -14.11 23.62 19.68
C GLU A 493 -13.53 22.78 20.83
N GLY A 494 -14.24 21.73 21.25
CA GLY A 494 -13.81 20.77 22.27
C GLY A 494 -14.35 21.05 23.68
N HIS A 495 -15.25 22.04 23.82
CA HIS A 495 -15.95 22.31 25.07
C HIS A 495 -17.02 21.26 25.33
N GLU A 496 -17.23 20.91 26.60
CA GLU A 496 -18.30 20.01 26.99
C GLU A 496 -19.65 20.68 26.75
N ILE A 497 -20.50 20.02 25.97
CA ILE A 497 -21.87 20.46 25.80
C ILE A 497 -22.57 20.02 27.08
N ALA A 498 -22.96 20.97 27.92
CA ALA A 498 -23.73 20.69 29.13
C ALA A 498 -24.95 19.85 28.74
N THR A 499 -24.98 18.60 29.18
CA THR A 499 -26.16 17.74 29.03
C THR A 499 -27.26 18.35 29.88
N ALA A 500 -28.30 18.90 29.26
CA ALA A 500 -29.55 19.19 29.96
C ALA A 500 -30.02 17.90 30.64
N ALA A 501 -30.35 18.04 31.94
CA ALA A 501 -30.74 16.96 32.84
C ALA A 501 -31.94 16.15 32.34
#